data_AF-A0A1B3WN87-F1
#
_entry.id   AF-A0A1B3WN87-F1
#
_cell.length_a   1.000
_cell.length_b   1.000
_cell.length_c   1.000
_cell.angle_alpha   90.00
_cell.angle_beta   90.00
_cell.angle_gamma   90.00
#
_symmetry.space_group_name_H-M   'P 1'
#
loop_
_entity.id
_entity.type
_entity.pdbx_description
1 polymer ?
#
loop_
_entity_poly.entity_id
_entity_poly.type
_entity_poly.pdbx_seq_one_letter_code
_entity_poly.pdbx_strand_id
1 'polypeptide(L)'
;MSGCKRGAGAESALCRRKPPRLILLDAGALLAYLILAIAFTRPLWATLTDGIIGRIGDNIYFIWLVGWFKKAYFSLGVDPMNVWFLNYPAGWSLASTEIAPAQLAIAVPFALLGGETFGYNAALLISFALSGWFCYHWVASLTGSRRAGFLSGVIFACLPYRQAHFLAGHLNLSGTQWLPLFFWGWFEILRADRADGRAALWPALLAALGLGLTALCSQYYAFMLIFLSGSLMILTLVLRDRKRFRSAAFWKTLAAFVVFSLPLLIVAEAPFLTLNASGALPDRDLSAVRQYSASVSDFFLPATTHFAWGGRVGSIFRRDLWIESTLYLGVAALALFFVGLTLRRRPGGERTRWLWFLLSAGVLLSALLAMGTDLHWNERPVELPLPSALAERLGRGSLPLLLPGYFLFRFVPFYAKIRATMRFGLFTGLFVAVGAGLGAARLLGRTRRRYGTALFLGLILICVLDFYPKSFPERAEIAPRPVDLWLAGEAGEGAVMRLPFALNDDQAATYATLIHGKPFVGGFFNAFPTAQYRKIRPVMETFPSMEALQLAKELGVGYFILERDDALPEAERAAVQVATGERAEALGLIRLYQDADVIVMGFQEDE
;
A
#
# COMPACT_ATOMS: atom_id res chain seq x y z
N MET A 1 -31.25 47.07 -40.38
CA MET A 1 -30.10 47.61 -39.61
C MET A 1 -30.33 47.26 -38.15
N SER A 2 -29.90 46.08 -37.67
CA SER A 2 -28.57 45.81 -37.06
C SER A 2 -28.25 46.85 -35.98
N GLY A 3 -28.16 46.56 -34.68
CA GLY A 3 -27.78 45.33 -33.99
C GLY A 3 -26.54 45.63 -33.14
N CYS A 4 -26.51 45.25 -31.87
CA CYS A 4 -25.42 44.44 -31.30
C CYS A 4 -25.75 44.05 -29.84
N LYS A 5 -25.68 42.75 -29.58
CA LYS A 5 -26.03 42.08 -28.32
C LYS A 5 -24.85 42.08 -27.35
N ARG A 6 -25.20 42.15 -26.07
CA ARG A 6 -24.36 41.77 -24.92
C ARG A 6 -23.90 40.32 -25.04
N GLY A 7 -22.60 40.09 -24.94
CA GLY A 7 -22.01 38.76 -24.86
C GLY A 7 -20.51 38.83 -24.60
N ALA A 8 -20.11 38.93 -23.33
CA ALA A 8 -18.74 38.66 -22.89
C ALA A 8 -18.72 38.57 -21.35
N GLY A 9 -18.59 37.37 -20.79
CA GLY A 9 -18.50 37.23 -19.33
C GLY A 9 -18.29 35.81 -18.78
N ALA A 10 -18.08 34.79 -19.61
CA ALA A 10 -17.95 33.41 -19.13
C ALA A 10 -16.67 32.65 -19.60
N GLU A 11 -15.83 33.22 -20.46
CA GLU A 11 -14.72 32.47 -21.08
C GLU A 11 -13.32 32.71 -20.48
N SER A 12 -13.12 33.62 -19.52
CA SER A 12 -11.74 34.00 -19.09
C SER A 12 -11.20 33.29 -17.84
N ALA A 13 -11.92 32.35 -17.25
CA ALA A 13 -11.50 31.71 -15.99
C ALA A 13 -10.57 30.49 -16.16
N LEU A 14 -10.52 29.86 -17.34
CA LEU A 14 -9.79 28.59 -17.53
C LEU A 14 -8.30 28.75 -17.91
N CYS A 15 -7.79 29.96 -18.14
CA CYS A 15 -6.39 30.16 -18.56
C CYS A 15 -5.71 31.37 -17.91
N ARG A 16 -5.96 31.64 -16.62
CA ARG A 16 -5.07 32.54 -15.87
C ARG A 16 -3.79 31.78 -15.52
N ARG A 17 -2.72 32.01 -16.30
CA ARG A 17 -1.36 31.56 -15.95
C ARG A 17 -1.09 31.97 -14.50
N LYS A 18 -0.74 31.00 -13.65
CA LYS A 18 -0.34 31.28 -12.26
C LYS A 18 0.81 32.29 -12.30
N PRO A 19 0.78 33.38 -11.51
CA PRO A 19 1.92 34.28 -11.44
C PRO A 19 3.19 33.50 -11.05
N PRO A 20 4.37 33.86 -11.60
CA PRO A 20 5.61 33.08 -11.46
C PRO A 20 6.01 32.84 -10.00
N ARG A 21 5.70 33.78 -9.10
CA ARG A 21 5.90 33.62 -7.65
C ARG A 21 5.16 32.42 -7.06
N LEU A 22 3.96 32.10 -7.55
CA LEU A 22 3.20 30.94 -7.05
C LEU A 22 3.79 29.62 -7.54
N ILE A 23 4.37 29.60 -8.75
CA ILE A 23 5.07 28.43 -9.29
C ILE A 23 6.31 28.15 -8.44
N LEU A 24 7.13 29.17 -8.15
CA LEU A 24 8.31 29.03 -7.29
C LEU A 24 7.95 28.53 -5.89
N LEU A 25 6.87 29.03 -5.30
CA LEU A 25 6.40 28.55 -3.99
C LEU A 25 5.88 27.11 -4.04
N ASP A 26 5.18 26.73 -5.12
CA ASP A 26 4.66 25.36 -5.28
C ASP A 26 5.81 24.36 -5.52
N ALA A 27 6.86 24.77 -6.25
CA ALA A 27 8.09 24.00 -6.43
C ALA A 27 8.92 23.91 -5.13
N GLY A 28 9.05 25.02 -4.39
CA GLY A 28 9.71 25.03 -3.08
C GLY A 28 9.02 24.14 -2.06
N ALA A 29 7.68 24.08 -2.08
CA ALA A 29 6.92 23.15 -1.25
C ALA A 29 7.18 21.69 -1.63
N LEU A 30 7.20 21.36 -2.93
CA LEU A 30 7.51 20.01 -3.39
C LEU A 30 8.94 19.59 -2.99
N LEU A 31 9.92 20.49 -3.16
CA LEU A 31 11.30 20.25 -2.73
C LEU A 31 11.39 20.00 -1.21
N ALA A 32 10.67 20.78 -0.40
CA ALA A 32 10.64 20.56 1.04
C ALA A 32 10.02 19.20 1.41
N TYR A 33 9.00 18.74 0.68
CA TYR A 33 8.45 17.39 0.87
C TYR A 33 9.42 16.28 0.43
N LEU A 34 10.21 16.49 -0.62
CA LEU A 34 11.28 15.56 -1.01
C LEU A 34 12.37 15.48 0.06
N ILE A 35 12.79 16.62 0.63
CA ILE A 35 13.75 16.66 1.74
C ILE A 35 13.19 15.91 2.96
N LEU A 36 11.92 16.11 3.28
CA LEU A 36 11.25 15.36 4.36
C LEU A 36 11.18 13.86 4.06
N ALA A 37 10.85 13.47 2.83
CA ALA A 37 10.84 12.07 2.40
C ALA A 37 12.21 11.43 2.64
N ILE A 38 13.29 12.06 2.17
CA ILE A 38 14.68 11.60 2.38
C ILE A 38 15.02 11.50 3.87
N ALA A 39 14.58 12.47 4.68
CA ALA A 39 14.83 12.46 6.12
C ALA A 39 14.09 11.31 6.84
N PHE A 40 12.87 10.97 6.42
CA PHE A 40 12.04 9.91 7.02
C PHE A 40 12.37 8.50 6.52
N THR A 41 13.01 8.38 5.36
CA THR A 41 13.48 7.12 4.79
C THR A 41 14.98 6.90 5.00
N ARG A 42 15.66 7.76 5.77
CA ARG A 42 17.10 7.62 6.03
C ARG A 42 17.44 6.23 6.60
N PRO A 43 18.59 5.65 6.20
CA PRO A 43 19.62 6.21 5.34
C PRO A 43 19.49 5.86 3.84
N LEU A 44 18.27 5.73 3.28
CA LEU A 44 18.03 5.28 1.90
C LEU A 44 18.86 5.99 0.83
N TRP A 45 19.14 7.29 1.01
CA TRP A 45 19.95 8.08 0.09
C TRP A 45 21.36 7.50 -0.16
N ALA A 46 21.88 6.67 0.76
CA ALA A 46 23.19 6.04 0.64
C ALA A 46 23.19 4.70 -0.11
N THR A 47 22.01 4.13 -0.43
CA THR A 47 21.88 2.81 -1.06
C THR A 47 20.80 2.81 -2.15
N LEU A 48 20.64 3.94 -2.86
CA LEU A 48 19.55 4.11 -3.82
C LEU A 48 19.55 3.06 -4.93
N THR A 49 20.72 2.62 -5.38
CA THR A 49 20.90 1.65 -6.47
C THR A 49 21.19 0.23 -5.97
N ASP A 50 21.83 0.09 -4.81
CA ASP A 50 22.49 -1.17 -4.42
C ASP A 50 21.77 -1.87 -3.26
N GLY A 51 20.74 -1.26 -2.68
CA GLY A 51 20.07 -1.84 -1.54
C GLY A 51 18.72 -1.23 -1.19
N ILE A 52 18.15 -1.78 -0.13
CA ILE A 52 16.91 -1.33 0.49
C ILE A 52 17.12 -1.13 1.99
N ILE A 53 16.24 -0.33 2.60
CA ILE A 53 16.23 -0.15 4.04
C ILE A 53 15.30 -1.19 4.67
N GLY A 54 15.77 -1.85 5.74
CA GLY A 54 15.08 -2.99 6.35
C GLY A 54 15.58 -4.32 5.78
N ARG A 55 14.73 -5.35 5.87
CA ARG A 55 15.03 -6.72 5.46
C ARG A 55 14.45 -7.02 4.08
N ILE A 56 15.00 -8.03 3.42
CA ILE A 56 14.35 -8.64 2.24
C ILE A 56 12.99 -9.18 2.67
N GLY A 57 11.97 -8.80 1.91
CA GLY A 57 10.56 -9.16 2.07
C GLY A 57 9.84 -8.80 0.76
N ASP A 58 8.63 -8.25 0.84
CA ASP A 58 7.83 -7.86 -0.35
C ASP A 58 8.56 -6.92 -1.33
N ASN A 59 9.55 -6.17 -0.83
CA ASN A 59 10.41 -5.31 -1.63
C ASN A 59 11.07 -6.05 -2.82
N ILE A 60 11.60 -7.26 -2.63
CA ILE A 60 12.37 -7.94 -3.66
C ILE A 60 11.47 -8.37 -4.83
N TYR A 61 10.22 -8.74 -4.54
CA TYR A 61 9.23 -9.02 -5.54
C TYR A 61 8.82 -7.75 -6.32
N PHE A 62 8.66 -6.60 -5.66
CA PHE A 62 8.38 -5.35 -6.35
C PHE A 62 9.58 -4.86 -7.19
N ILE A 63 10.81 -5.06 -6.74
CA ILE A 63 12.01 -4.83 -7.55
C ILE A 63 12.00 -5.74 -8.78
N TRP A 64 11.64 -7.01 -8.61
CA TRP A 64 11.45 -7.93 -9.72
C TRP A 64 10.38 -7.44 -10.71
N LEU A 65 9.23 -6.96 -10.22
CA LEU A 65 8.18 -6.38 -11.08
C LEU A 65 8.68 -5.18 -11.88
N VAL A 66 9.48 -4.30 -11.28
CA VAL A 66 10.10 -3.17 -11.99
C VAL A 66 11.01 -3.67 -13.11
N GLY A 67 11.86 -4.67 -12.85
CA GLY A 67 12.74 -5.29 -13.85
C GLY A 67 11.99 -6.02 -14.94
N TRP A 68 10.97 -6.79 -14.58
CA TRP A 68 10.14 -7.53 -15.51
C TRP A 68 9.36 -6.60 -16.44
N PHE A 69 8.68 -5.58 -15.91
CA PHE A 69 7.96 -4.61 -16.73
C PHE A 69 8.91 -3.83 -17.65
N LYS A 70 10.10 -3.47 -17.14
CA LYS A 70 11.16 -2.86 -17.96
C LYS A 70 11.55 -3.79 -19.13
N LYS A 71 11.87 -5.05 -18.85
CA LYS A 71 12.28 -6.05 -19.86
C LYS A 71 11.15 -6.37 -20.85
N ALA A 72 9.94 -6.61 -20.35
CA ALA A 72 8.78 -6.98 -21.16
C ALA A 72 8.44 -5.89 -22.19
N TYR A 73 8.38 -4.62 -21.78
CA TYR A 73 8.03 -3.53 -22.68
C TYR A 73 9.18 -3.07 -23.58
N PHE A 74 10.39 -2.90 -23.03
CA PHE A 74 11.48 -2.26 -23.76
C PHE A 74 12.45 -3.22 -24.44
N SER A 75 12.43 -4.50 -24.07
CA SER A 75 13.35 -5.51 -24.66
C SER A 75 12.61 -6.60 -25.44
N LEU A 76 11.46 -7.07 -24.94
CA LEU A 76 10.77 -8.23 -25.51
C LEU A 76 9.53 -7.88 -26.34
N GLY A 77 8.87 -6.75 -26.07
CA GLY A 77 7.61 -6.37 -26.74
C GLY A 77 6.43 -7.29 -26.43
N VAL A 78 6.41 -7.91 -25.24
CA VAL A 78 5.40 -8.89 -24.82
C VAL A 78 4.44 -8.31 -23.79
N ASP A 79 3.28 -8.95 -23.61
CA ASP A 79 2.37 -8.63 -22.51
C ASP A 79 3.01 -9.03 -21.15
N PRO A 80 3.30 -8.07 -20.24
CA PRO A 80 3.90 -8.39 -18.96
C PRO A 80 2.97 -9.17 -18.04
N MET A 81 1.66 -9.21 -18.30
CA MET A 81 0.70 -9.90 -17.44
C MET A 81 0.81 -11.42 -17.48
N ASN A 82 1.43 -11.98 -18.53
CA ASN A 82 1.64 -13.42 -18.69
C ASN A 82 3.13 -13.76 -18.63
N VAL A 83 3.54 -14.45 -17.57
CA VAL A 83 4.93 -14.78 -17.28
C VAL A 83 5.13 -16.28 -17.51
N TRP A 84 5.51 -16.64 -18.74
CA TRP A 84 5.60 -18.04 -19.17
C TRP A 84 6.74 -18.81 -18.50
N PHE A 85 7.75 -18.11 -17.97
CA PHE A 85 8.92 -18.70 -17.35
C PHE A 85 8.81 -18.84 -15.82
N LEU A 86 7.72 -18.40 -15.21
CA LEU A 86 7.40 -18.67 -13.79
C LEU A 86 6.27 -19.69 -13.72
N ASN A 87 6.21 -20.47 -12.63
CA ASN A 87 5.32 -21.63 -12.54
C ASN A 87 5.48 -22.54 -13.78
N TYR A 88 6.72 -22.68 -14.24
CA TYR A 88 7.03 -23.36 -15.49
C TYR A 88 6.63 -24.85 -15.39
N PRO A 89 6.06 -25.46 -16.45
CA PRO A 89 5.76 -24.88 -17.76
C PRO A 89 4.36 -24.25 -17.91
N ALA A 90 3.48 -24.34 -16.89
CA ALA A 90 2.12 -23.81 -16.99
C ALA A 90 2.04 -22.27 -17.12
N GLY A 91 3.11 -21.57 -16.75
CA GLY A 91 3.15 -20.11 -16.75
C GLY A 91 2.39 -19.52 -15.56
N TRP A 92 2.56 -18.21 -15.37
CA TRP A 92 1.94 -17.48 -14.26
C TRP A 92 1.33 -16.17 -14.72
N SER A 93 0.10 -15.90 -14.28
CA SER A 93 -0.57 -14.63 -14.55
C SER A 93 -0.36 -13.66 -13.40
N LEU A 94 0.18 -12.48 -13.70
CA LEU A 94 0.35 -11.41 -12.72
C LEU A 94 -0.98 -10.81 -12.24
N ALA A 95 -2.11 -11.16 -12.84
CA ALA A 95 -3.42 -10.80 -12.33
C ALA A 95 -3.69 -11.44 -10.95
N SER A 96 -2.99 -12.52 -10.61
CA SER A 96 -3.13 -13.23 -9.33
C SER A 96 -2.43 -12.57 -8.15
N THR A 97 -1.75 -11.43 -8.38
CA THR A 97 -0.94 -10.70 -7.39
C THR A 97 -1.14 -9.20 -7.54
N GLU A 98 -0.93 -8.44 -6.47
CA GLU A 98 -0.99 -6.97 -6.52
C GLU A 98 0.30 -6.41 -7.13
N ILE A 99 0.25 -5.99 -8.40
CA ILE A 99 1.42 -5.45 -9.13
C ILE A 99 1.63 -3.94 -9.01
N ALA A 100 0.67 -3.21 -8.44
CA ALA A 100 0.71 -1.75 -8.28
C ALA A 100 1.06 -0.95 -9.57
N PRO A 101 0.29 -1.07 -10.68
CA PRO A 101 0.64 -0.46 -11.97
C PRO A 101 0.97 1.03 -11.92
N ALA A 102 0.25 1.83 -11.12
CA ALA A 102 0.50 3.26 -11.02
C ALA A 102 1.85 3.59 -10.33
N GLN A 103 2.34 2.72 -9.45
CA GLN A 103 3.68 2.85 -8.87
C GLN A 103 4.76 2.35 -9.80
N LEU A 104 4.52 1.25 -10.54
CA LEU A 104 5.44 0.79 -11.58
C LEU A 104 5.64 1.86 -12.66
N ALA A 105 4.58 2.57 -13.06
CA ALA A 105 4.66 3.68 -14.00
C ALA A 105 5.56 4.83 -13.50
N ILE A 106 5.65 5.03 -12.18
CA ILE A 106 6.59 5.98 -11.57
C ILE A 106 8.00 5.38 -11.51
N ALA A 107 8.14 4.09 -11.16
CA ALA A 107 9.42 3.42 -10.95
C ALA A 107 10.22 3.21 -12.24
N VAL A 108 9.57 2.75 -13.31
CA VAL A 108 10.24 2.31 -14.56
C VAL A 108 11.11 3.39 -15.21
N PRO A 109 10.69 4.67 -15.32
CA PRO A 109 11.55 5.73 -15.84
C PRO A 109 12.87 5.89 -15.08
N PHE A 110 12.86 5.72 -13.76
CA PHE A 110 14.07 5.76 -12.95
C PHE A 110 14.87 4.46 -13.07
N ALA A 111 14.18 3.32 -13.23
CA ALA A 111 14.84 2.04 -13.46
C ALA A 111 15.65 1.99 -14.76
N LEU A 112 15.20 2.73 -15.78
CA LEU A 112 15.95 2.92 -17.02
C LEU A 112 17.25 3.72 -16.82
N LEU A 113 17.32 4.57 -15.79
CA LEU A 113 18.47 5.43 -15.50
C LEU A 113 19.50 4.79 -14.55
N GLY A 114 19.05 3.96 -13.61
CA GLY A 114 19.91 3.47 -12.52
C GLY A 114 19.59 2.07 -12.00
N GLY A 115 18.86 1.25 -12.78
CA GLY A 115 18.51 -0.12 -12.38
C GLY A 115 17.23 -0.24 -11.56
N GLU A 116 16.76 -1.47 -11.42
CA GLU A 116 15.46 -1.84 -10.85
C GLU A 116 15.29 -1.32 -9.42
N THR A 117 16.32 -1.49 -8.60
CA THR A 117 16.37 -1.04 -7.20
C THR A 117 16.25 0.48 -7.11
N PHE A 118 16.90 1.23 -8.01
CA PHE A 118 16.75 2.69 -8.07
C PHE A 118 15.34 3.09 -8.47
N GLY A 119 14.74 2.40 -9.44
CA GLY A 119 13.34 2.60 -9.81
C GLY A 119 12.39 2.43 -8.63
N TYR A 120 12.53 1.32 -7.91
CA TYR A 120 11.75 1.01 -6.71
C TYR A 120 11.91 2.08 -5.62
N ASN A 121 13.14 2.43 -5.26
CA ASN A 121 13.46 3.40 -4.22
C ASN A 121 12.98 4.82 -4.59
N ALA A 122 13.12 5.22 -5.86
CA ALA A 122 12.63 6.50 -6.36
C ALA A 122 11.10 6.60 -6.28
N ALA A 123 10.37 5.55 -6.68
CA ALA A 123 8.91 5.53 -6.57
C ALA A 123 8.43 5.69 -5.13
N LEU A 124 9.10 5.02 -4.18
CA LEU A 124 8.82 5.19 -2.75
C LEU A 124 9.03 6.64 -2.30
N LEU A 125 10.18 7.26 -2.58
CA LEU A 125 10.46 8.66 -2.21
C LEU A 125 9.45 9.64 -2.83
N ILE A 126 9.10 9.45 -4.10
CA ILE A 126 8.12 10.27 -4.83
C ILE A 126 6.75 10.12 -4.19
N SER A 127 6.36 8.92 -3.77
CA SER A 127 5.06 8.69 -3.10
C SER A 127 4.91 9.55 -1.84
N PHE A 128 5.96 9.63 -1.00
CA PHE A 128 5.99 10.47 0.22
C PHE A 128 5.85 11.94 -0.13
N ALA A 129 6.62 12.41 -1.10
CA ALA A 129 6.61 13.81 -1.48
C ALA A 129 5.26 14.25 -2.07
N LEU A 130 4.72 13.47 -3.01
CA LEU A 130 3.45 13.79 -3.68
C LEU A 130 2.26 13.71 -2.73
N SER A 131 2.30 12.84 -1.74
CA SER A 131 1.24 12.77 -0.73
C SER A 131 1.13 14.03 0.10
N GLY A 132 2.26 14.54 0.59
CA GLY A 132 2.29 15.84 1.26
C GLY A 132 1.88 16.97 0.33
N TRP A 133 2.34 16.93 -0.91
CA TRP A 133 2.07 17.99 -1.89
C TRP A 133 0.59 18.07 -2.30
N PHE A 134 -0.08 16.95 -2.59
CA PHE A 134 -1.51 16.95 -2.90
C PHE A 134 -2.36 17.33 -1.68
N CYS A 135 -1.99 16.87 -0.48
CA CYS A 135 -2.64 17.28 0.77
C CYS A 135 -2.48 18.79 1.02
N TYR A 136 -1.29 19.35 0.72
CA TYR A 136 -1.03 20.79 0.78
C TYR A 136 -1.98 21.59 -0.11
N HIS A 137 -2.13 21.21 -1.37
CA HIS A 137 -3.02 21.92 -2.29
C HIS A 137 -4.48 21.79 -1.90
N TRP A 138 -4.90 20.60 -1.45
CA TRP A 138 -6.26 20.39 -0.95
C TRP A 138 -6.58 21.33 0.21
N VAL A 139 -5.75 21.35 1.26
CA VAL A 139 -6.01 22.20 2.44
C VAL A 139 -5.78 23.69 2.15
N ALA A 140 -4.84 24.06 1.29
CA ALA A 140 -4.68 25.43 0.83
C ALA A 140 -5.95 25.91 0.08
N SER A 141 -6.60 25.04 -0.69
CA SER A 141 -7.86 25.36 -1.37
C SER A 141 -9.04 25.52 -0.40
N LEU A 142 -9.05 24.77 0.72
CA LEU A 142 -10.08 24.85 1.75
C LEU A 142 -9.93 26.10 2.63
N THR A 143 -8.70 26.47 2.97
CA THR A 143 -8.41 27.50 3.98
C THR A 143 -7.99 28.85 3.40
N GLY A 144 -7.54 28.89 2.14
CA GLY A 144 -6.86 30.04 1.55
C GLY A 144 -5.45 30.29 2.11
N SER A 145 -4.95 29.46 3.03
CA SER A 145 -3.65 29.62 3.68
C SER A 145 -2.67 28.55 3.21
N ARG A 146 -1.65 28.96 2.45
CA ARG A 146 -0.56 28.07 2.02
C ARG A 146 0.21 27.47 3.19
N ARG A 147 0.43 28.24 4.27
CA ARG A 147 1.11 27.76 5.47
C ARG A 147 0.34 26.63 6.15
N ALA A 148 -0.98 26.79 6.27
CA ALA A 148 -1.84 25.76 6.83
C ALA A 148 -1.87 24.49 5.97
N GLY A 149 -1.95 24.66 4.64
CA GLY A 149 -1.82 23.55 3.72
C GLY A 149 -0.48 22.84 3.87
N PHE A 150 0.62 23.59 3.97
CA PHE A 150 1.95 23.00 4.05
C PHE A 150 2.09 22.15 5.32
N LEU A 151 1.60 22.66 6.46
CA LEU A 151 1.57 21.88 7.69
C LEU A 151 0.72 20.60 7.57
N SER A 152 -0.46 20.67 6.94
CA SER A 152 -1.29 19.49 6.71
C SER A 152 -0.59 18.44 5.87
N GLY A 153 0.10 18.86 4.81
CA GLY A 153 0.87 17.96 3.97
C GLY A 153 2.08 17.37 4.69
N VAL A 154 2.73 18.13 5.59
CA VAL A 154 3.81 17.59 6.44
C VAL A 154 3.27 16.48 7.33
N ILE A 155 2.14 16.70 8.01
CA ILE A 155 1.52 15.68 8.87
C ILE A 155 1.20 14.41 8.06
N PHE A 156 0.58 14.56 6.88
CA PHE A 156 0.21 13.39 6.06
C PHE A 156 1.40 12.66 5.45
N ALA A 157 2.42 13.39 4.96
CA ALA A 157 3.63 12.79 4.40
C ALA A 157 4.48 12.08 5.45
N CYS A 158 4.43 12.54 6.70
CA CYS A 158 5.22 12.00 7.81
C CYS A 158 4.46 10.96 8.65
N LEU A 159 3.25 10.54 8.24
CA LEU A 159 2.48 9.55 9.00
C LEU A 159 3.30 8.25 9.21
N PRO A 160 3.40 7.74 10.45
CA PRO A 160 4.16 6.53 10.74
C PRO A 160 3.69 5.29 9.96
N TYR A 161 2.40 5.23 9.63
CA TYR A 161 1.84 4.19 8.75
C TYR A 161 2.64 4.01 7.46
N ARG A 162 2.97 5.13 6.79
CA ARG A 162 3.72 5.08 5.52
C ARG A 162 5.11 4.52 5.73
N GLN A 163 5.74 4.87 6.84
CA GLN A 163 7.06 4.38 7.16
C GLN A 163 7.03 2.88 7.41
N ALA A 164 6.03 2.38 8.14
CA ALA A 164 5.90 0.96 8.42
C ALA A 164 5.78 0.15 7.12
N HIS A 165 4.96 0.61 6.18
CA HIS A 165 4.83 -0.01 4.85
C HIS A 165 6.05 0.19 3.95
N PHE A 166 6.79 1.30 4.09
CA PHE A 166 8.09 1.48 3.43
C PHE A 166 9.11 0.42 3.88
N LEU A 167 9.25 0.20 5.19
CA LEU A 167 10.20 -0.77 5.75
C LEU A 167 9.80 -2.22 5.45
N ALA A 168 8.49 -2.50 5.36
CA ALA A 168 7.97 -3.80 4.96
C ALA A 168 8.14 -4.08 3.46
N GLY A 169 8.44 -3.05 2.66
CA GLY A 169 8.62 -3.20 1.22
C GLY A 169 7.35 -3.12 0.38
N HIS A 170 6.21 -2.73 0.97
CA HIS A 170 4.89 -2.71 0.34
C HIS A 170 4.72 -1.55 -0.67
N LEU A 171 5.21 -1.72 -1.90
CA LEU A 171 5.10 -0.68 -2.94
C LEU A 171 3.63 -0.37 -3.30
N ASN A 172 2.79 -1.40 -3.40
CA ASN A 172 1.33 -1.31 -3.57
C ASN A 172 0.67 -0.38 -2.54
N LEU A 173 1.05 -0.48 -1.27
CA LEU A 173 0.47 0.30 -0.17
C LEU A 173 1.11 1.68 -0.02
N SER A 174 2.20 1.97 -0.73
CA SER A 174 2.86 3.28 -0.71
C SER A 174 2.10 4.36 -1.53
N GLY A 175 1.20 3.94 -2.44
CA GLY A 175 0.33 4.74 -3.35
C GLY A 175 -0.71 5.66 -2.71
N THR A 176 -0.38 6.22 -1.55
CA THR A 176 -1.24 7.08 -0.73
C THR A 176 -1.38 8.51 -1.27
N GLN A 177 -0.57 8.92 -2.26
CA GLN A 177 -0.61 10.27 -2.83
C GLN A 177 -1.92 10.59 -3.56
N TRP A 178 -2.62 9.56 -4.02
CA TRP A 178 -3.88 9.70 -4.73
C TRP A 178 -5.06 9.93 -3.77
N LEU A 179 -4.93 9.62 -2.47
CA LEU A 179 -6.01 9.76 -1.49
C LEU A 179 -6.38 11.24 -1.23
N PRO A 180 -5.44 12.17 -0.98
CA PRO A 180 -5.79 13.59 -0.90
C PRO A 180 -6.41 14.13 -2.18
N LEU A 181 -5.96 13.65 -3.35
CA LEU A 181 -6.52 14.04 -4.64
C LEU A 181 -7.99 13.59 -4.77
N PHE A 182 -8.27 12.34 -4.40
CA PHE A 182 -9.63 11.80 -4.35
C PHE A 182 -10.52 12.63 -3.44
N PHE A 183 -10.14 12.80 -2.17
CA PHE A 183 -11.00 13.48 -1.20
C PHE A 183 -11.14 14.97 -1.47
N TRP A 184 -10.18 15.59 -2.16
CA TRP A 184 -10.35 16.94 -2.68
C TRP A 184 -11.51 17.02 -3.66
N GLY A 185 -11.53 16.15 -4.68
CA GLY A 185 -12.64 16.06 -5.62
C GLY A 185 -13.94 15.67 -4.90
N TRP A 186 -13.91 14.60 -4.11
CA TRP A 186 -15.08 14.03 -3.43
C TRP A 186 -15.76 15.03 -2.49
N PHE A 187 -15.00 15.75 -1.67
CA PHE A 187 -15.58 16.76 -0.78
C PHE A 187 -16.17 17.92 -1.58
N GLU A 188 -15.61 18.31 -2.72
CA GLU A 188 -16.22 19.33 -3.56
C GLU A 188 -17.50 18.81 -4.27
N ILE A 189 -17.57 17.52 -4.65
CA ILE A 189 -18.82 16.89 -5.16
C ILE A 189 -19.91 16.89 -4.09
N LEU A 190 -19.59 16.42 -2.87
CA LEU A 190 -20.53 16.39 -1.76
C LEU A 190 -20.95 17.79 -1.31
N ARG A 191 -20.14 18.81 -1.64
CA ARG A 191 -20.41 20.21 -1.33
C ARG A 191 -21.17 20.97 -2.41
N ALA A 192 -21.14 20.51 -3.67
CA ALA A 192 -21.60 21.27 -4.82
C ALA A 192 -23.08 21.71 -4.71
N ASP A 193 -23.29 22.96 -4.29
CA ASP A 193 -24.47 23.79 -4.62
C ASP A 193 -24.16 24.66 -5.85
N ARG A 194 -23.05 24.39 -6.55
CA ARG A 194 -22.46 25.25 -7.58
C ARG A 194 -22.58 24.66 -8.98
N ALA A 195 -23.25 25.44 -9.82
CA ALA A 195 -23.10 25.65 -11.27
C ALA A 195 -23.21 24.45 -12.21
N ASP A 196 -24.12 24.58 -13.17
CA ASP A 196 -24.16 23.76 -14.38
C ASP A 196 -22.86 23.93 -15.22
N GLY A 197 -22.47 22.87 -15.92
CA GLY A 197 -21.40 22.90 -16.93
C GLY A 197 -20.00 22.56 -16.42
N ARG A 198 -18.98 23.18 -17.00
CA ARG A 198 -17.56 22.78 -16.86
C ARG A 198 -17.01 22.86 -15.42
N ALA A 199 -17.59 23.73 -14.58
CA ALA A 199 -17.16 23.89 -13.20
C ALA A 199 -17.49 22.66 -12.32
N ALA A 200 -18.51 21.89 -12.68
CA ALA A 200 -18.91 20.66 -11.99
C ALA A 200 -18.05 19.44 -12.39
N LEU A 201 -17.45 19.45 -13.60
CA LEU A 201 -16.65 18.33 -14.10
C LEU A 201 -15.28 18.22 -13.45
N TRP A 202 -14.72 19.32 -12.95
CA TRP A 202 -13.40 19.32 -12.34
C TRP A 202 -13.32 18.51 -11.03
N PRO A 203 -14.23 18.70 -10.04
CA PRO A 203 -14.30 17.82 -8.87
C PRO A 203 -14.51 16.34 -9.22
N ALA A 204 -15.37 16.07 -10.21
CA ALA A 204 -15.61 14.72 -10.72
C ALA A 204 -14.34 14.08 -11.29
N LEU A 205 -13.57 14.83 -12.09
CA LEU A 205 -12.30 14.36 -12.65
C LEU A 205 -11.25 14.13 -11.56
N LEU A 206 -11.11 15.04 -10.59
CA LEU A 206 -10.17 14.87 -9.48
C LEU A 206 -10.47 13.62 -8.65
N ALA A 207 -11.75 13.43 -8.30
CA ALA A 207 -12.19 12.24 -7.59
C ALA A 207 -11.97 10.98 -8.43
N ALA A 208 -12.29 11.01 -9.73
CA ALA A 208 -12.12 9.87 -10.61
C ALA A 208 -10.65 9.46 -10.80
N LEU A 209 -9.76 10.42 -11.02
CA LEU A 209 -8.32 10.18 -11.10
C LEU A 209 -7.76 9.66 -9.77
N GLY A 210 -8.17 10.27 -8.65
CA GLY A 210 -7.78 9.81 -7.32
C GLY A 210 -8.21 8.37 -7.05
N LEU A 211 -9.44 8.01 -7.38
CA LEU A 211 -9.95 6.64 -7.21
C LEU A 211 -9.25 5.65 -8.15
N GLY A 212 -9.20 5.97 -9.44
CA GLY A 212 -8.61 5.11 -10.45
C GLY A 212 -7.12 4.83 -10.21
N LEU A 213 -6.34 5.85 -9.86
CA LEU A 213 -4.91 5.69 -9.55
C LEU A 213 -4.69 4.98 -8.20
N THR A 214 -5.62 5.13 -7.24
CA THR A 214 -5.59 4.34 -6.00
C THR A 214 -5.86 2.86 -6.29
N ALA A 215 -6.83 2.54 -7.15
CA ALA A 215 -7.12 1.18 -7.56
C ALA A 215 -5.97 0.54 -8.34
N LEU A 216 -5.29 1.32 -9.18
CA LEU A 216 -4.03 0.92 -9.82
C LEU A 216 -2.82 0.89 -8.86
N CYS A 217 -3.00 1.13 -7.55
CA CYS A 217 -1.95 0.88 -6.55
C CYS A 217 -2.29 -0.33 -5.69
N SER A 218 -3.50 -0.35 -5.12
CA SER A 218 -3.95 -1.45 -4.27
C SER A 218 -5.47 -1.57 -4.28
N GLN A 219 -5.94 -2.82 -4.38
CA GLN A 219 -7.35 -3.15 -4.35
C GLN A 219 -7.95 -2.96 -2.96
N TYR A 220 -7.13 -3.17 -1.92
CA TYR A 220 -7.50 -2.86 -0.53
C TYR A 220 -7.92 -1.39 -0.44
N TYR A 221 -7.09 -0.47 -0.92
CA TYR A 221 -7.42 0.94 -0.86
C TYR A 221 -8.58 1.31 -1.78
N ALA A 222 -8.72 0.70 -2.96
CA ALA A 222 -9.87 0.93 -3.84
C ALA A 222 -11.20 0.63 -3.13
N PHE A 223 -11.32 -0.58 -2.57
CA PHE A 223 -12.50 -1.00 -1.84
C PHE A 223 -12.73 -0.10 -0.62
N MET A 224 -11.70 0.13 0.19
CA MET A 224 -11.81 0.95 1.40
C MET A 224 -12.24 2.38 1.07
N LEU A 225 -11.69 2.96 0.00
CA LEU A 225 -12.01 4.30 -0.45
C LEU A 225 -13.47 4.41 -0.91
N ILE A 226 -13.94 3.47 -1.74
CA ILE A 226 -15.34 3.40 -2.21
C ILE A 226 -16.29 3.21 -1.02
N PHE A 227 -15.98 2.26 -0.13
CA PHE A 227 -16.84 1.95 1.01
C PHE A 227 -16.94 3.15 1.98
N LEU A 228 -15.80 3.76 2.33
CA LEU A 228 -15.74 4.91 3.22
C LEU A 228 -16.39 6.14 2.59
N SER A 229 -16.10 6.44 1.32
CA SER A 229 -16.65 7.61 0.62
C SER A 229 -18.17 7.48 0.43
N GLY A 230 -18.66 6.29 0.06
CA GLY A 230 -20.08 5.97 -0.07
C GLY A 230 -20.82 6.10 1.25
N SER A 231 -20.23 5.57 2.33
CA SER A 231 -20.78 5.71 3.69
C SER A 231 -20.83 7.18 4.13
N LEU A 232 -19.80 7.97 3.86
CA LEU A 232 -19.80 9.42 4.15
C LEU A 232 -20.84 10.18 3.33
N MET A 233 -21.04 9.82 2.05
CA MET A 233 -22.09 10.38 1.21
C MET A 233 -23.47 10.08 1.80
N ILE A 234 -23.76 8.82 2.14
CA ILE A 234 -25.03 8.41 2.77
C ILE A 234 -25.26 9.21 4.07
N LEU A 235 -24.27 9.26 4.94
CA LEU A 235 -24.35 9.98 6.21
C LEU A 235 -24.66 11.47 5.99
N THR A 236 -24.02 12.09 4.99
CA THR A 236 -24.22 13.50 4.65
C THR A 236 -25.63 13.75 4.11
N LEU A 237 -26.09 12.92 3.17
CA LEU A 237 -27.41 13.05 2.55
C LEU A 237 -28.54 12.79 3.57
N VAL A 238 -28.36 11.85 4.50
CA VAL A 238 -29.41 11.48 5.48
C VAL A 238 -29.47 12.44 6.66
N LEU A 239 -28.32 12.81 7.24
CA LEU A 239 -28.26 13.59 8.48
C LEU A 239 -28.19 15.10 8.27
N ARG A 240 -27.70 15.57 7.11
CA ARG A 240 -27.42 16.99 6.90
C ARG A 240 -28.21 17.61 5.78
N ASP A 241 -28.33 16.92 4.64
CA ASP A 241 -28.81 17.56 3.41
C ASP A 241 -29.71 16.65 2.56
N ARG A 242 -30.89 16.32 3.10
CA ARG A 242 -31.88 15.47 2.41
C ARG A 242 -32.43 16.10 1.14
N LYS A 243 -32.41 17.44 1.03
CA LYS A 243 -32.90 18.15 -0.17
C LYS A 243 -32.04 17.83 -1.39
N ARG A 244 -30.78 17.48 -1.17
CA ARG A 244 -29.81 17.13 -2.21
C ARG A 244 -30.18 15.89 -3.02
N PHE A 245 -30.98 14.97 -2.48
CA PHE A 245 -31.56 13.86 -3.26
C PHE A 245 -32.33 14.34 -4.49
N ARG A 246 -32.86 15.58 -4.46
CA ARG A 246 -33.61 16.18 -5.57
C ARG A 246 -32.74 17.06 -6.48
N SER A 247 -31.45 17.21 -6.20
CA SER A 247 -30.55 18.08 -6.97
C SER A 247 -30.04 17.39 -8.23
N ALA A 248 -30.50 17.82 -9.40
CA ALA A 248 -30.01 17.32 -10.67
C ALA A 248 -28.51 17.59 -10.88
N ALA A 249 -28.00 18.73 -10.40
CA ALA A 249 -26.59 19.08 -10.51
C ALA A 249 -25.69 18.12 -9.71
N PHE A 250 -26.13 17.72 -8.51
CA PHE A 250 -25.42 16.72 -7.71
C PHE A 250 -25.34 15.38 -8.45
N TRP A 251 -26.47 14.87 -8.96
CA TRP A 251 -26.50 13.60 -9.69
C TRP A 251 -25.74 13.65 -11.02
N LYS A 252 -25.76 14.77 -11.76
CA LYS A 252 -24.93 14.95 -12.96
C LYS A 252 -23.44 14.90 -12.63
N THR A 253 -23.03 15.53 -11.53
CA THR A 253 -21.63 15.53 -11.08
C THR A 253 -21.21 14.14 -10.62
N LEU A 254 -22.07 13.43 -9.88
CA LEU A 254 -21.83 12.06 -9.45
C LEU A 254 -21.76 11.10 -10.65
N ALA A 255 -22.66 11.26 -11.63
CA ALA A 255 -22.63 10.49 -12.86
C ALA A 255 -21.35 10.74 -13.66
N ALA A 256 -20.91 12.01 -13.77
CA ALA A 256 -19.64 12.33 -14.40
C ALA A 256 -18.45 11.68 -13.66
N PHE A 257 -18.46 11.68 -12.32
CA PHE A 257 -17.45 10.99 -11.52
C PHE A 257 -17.43 9.48 -11.82
N VAL A 258 -18.60 8.83 -11.86
CA VAL A 258 -18.69 7.40 -12.19
C VAL A 258 -18.13 7.16 -13.59
N VAL A 259 -18.61 7.90 -14.59
CA VAL A 259 -18.17 7.75 -15.99
C VAL A 259 -16.66 7.97 -16.13
N PHE A 260 -16.09 8.98 -15.48
CA PHE A 260 -14.65 9.24 -15.53
C PHE A 260 -13.83 8.21 -14.76
N SER A 261 -14.39 7.56 -13.75
CA SER A 261 -13.70 6.52 -12.97
C SER A 261 -13.67 5.19 -13.69
N LEU A 262 -14.69 4.88 -14.49
CA LEU A 262 -14.86 3.56 -15.12
C LEU A 262 -13.63 3.07 -15.90
N PRO A 263 -12.95 3.85 -16.77
CA PRO A 263 -11.83 3.33 -17.54
C PRO A 263 -10.68 2.82 -16.65
N LEU A 264 -10.28 3.59 -15.65
CA LEU A 264 -9.19 3.20 -14.75
C LEU A 264 -9.61 2.07 -13.81
N LEU A 265 -10.86 2.08 -13.34
CA LEU A 265 -11.39 1.00 -12.50
C LEU A 265 -11.52 -0.32 -13.26
N ILE A 266 -11.91 -0.29 -14.54
CA ILE A 266 -11.95 -1.49 -15.39
C ILE A 266 -10.54 -2.04 -15.55
N VAL A 267 -9.56 -1.20 -15.86
CA VAL A 267 -8.16 -1.64 -15.98
C VAL A 267 -7.63 -2.21 -14.66
N ALA A 268 -7.96 -1.59 -13.53
CA ALA A 268 -7.49 -2.01 -12.22
C ALA A 268 -8.14 -3.31 -11.72
N GLU A 269 -9.47 -3.44 -11.88
CA GLU A 269 -10.24 -4.48 -11.19
C GLU A 269 -10.70 -5.62 -12.10
N ALA A 270 -10.77 -5.45 -13.43
CA ALA A 270 -11.24 -6.51 -14.34
C ALA A 270 -10.44 -7.83 -14.20
N PRO A 271 -9.09 -7.83 -14.11
CA PRO A 271 -8.33 -9.06 -13.95
C PRO A 271 -8.64 -9.82 -12.65
N PHE A 272 -9.02 -9.10 -11.59
CA PHE A 272 -9.36 -9.70 -10.31
C PHE A 272 -10.80 -10.19 -10.28
N LEU A 273 -11.71 -9.47 -10.93
CA LEU A 273 -13.09 -9.92 -11.09
C LEU A 273 -13.18 -11.21 -11.91
N THR A 274 -12.35 -11.36 -12.95
CA THR A 274 -12.27 -12.61 -13.74
C THR A 274 -11.69 -13.76 -12.91
N LEU A 275 -10.65 -13.52 -12.11
CA LEU A 275 -10.10 -14.52 -11.18
C LEU A 275 -11.04 -14.88 -10.02
N ASN A 276 -11.82 -13.92 -9.52
CA ASN A 276 -12.83 -14.21 -8.50
C ASN A 276 -13.96 -15.06 -9.09
N ALA A 277 -14.37 -14.80 -10.33
CA ALA A 277 -15.39 -15.59 -11.02
C ALA A 277 -14.95 -17.04 -11.28
N SER A 278 -13.64 -17.32 -11.41
CA SER A 278 -13.11 -18.68 -11.52
C SER A 278 -12.91 -19.39 -10.18
N GLY A 279 -13.24 -18.74 -9.05
CA GLY A 279 -13.06 -19.29 -7.70
C GLY A 279 -11.60 -19.27 -7.20
N ALA A 280 -10.69 -18.63 -7.93
CA ALA A 280 -9.27 -18.56 -7.57
C ALA A 280 -8.99 -17.64 -6.37
N LEU A 281 -9.94 -16.77 -6.01
CA LEU A 281 -9.84 -15.83 -4.88
C LEU A 281 -10.85 -16.20 -3.78
N PRO A 282 -10.54 -17.12 -2.84
CA PRO A 282 -11.43 -17.46 -1.73
C PRO A 282 -11.63 -16.30 -0.73
N ASP A 283 -12.71 -16.37 0.04
CA ASP A 283 -12.94 -15.47 1.19
C ASP A 283 -11.93 -15.76 2.31
N ARG A 284 -11.67 -14.75 3.14
CA ARG A 284 -10.77 -14.88 4.30
C ARG A 284 -11.55 -15.40 5.50
N ASP A 285 -10.87 -16.18 6.33
CA ASP A 285 -11.44 -16.66 7.58
C ASP A 285 -11.57 -15.52 8.60
N LEU A 286 -12.58 -15.64 9.47
CA LEU A 286 -12.84 -14.68 10.54
C LEU A 286 -11.60 -14.51 11.44
N SER A 287 -10.88 -15.58 11.76
CA SER A 287 -9.65 -15.52 12.58
C SER A 287 -8.60 -14.58 11.99
N ALA A 288 -8.41 -14.61 10.66
CA ALA A 288 -7.49 -13.72 9.97
C ALA A 288 -7.93 -12.26 10.07
N VAL A 289 -9.23 -11.97 9.89
CA VAL A 289 -9.74 -10.60 9.98
C VAL A 289 -9.66 -10.04 11.40
N ARG A 290 -9.93 -10.88 12.40
CA ARG A 290 -9.79 -10.53 13.81
C ARG A 290 -8.36 -10.15 14.16
N GLN A 291 -7.38 -10.92 13.71
CA GLN A 291 -5.96 -10.64 13.94
C GLN A 291 -5.56 -9.26 13.39
N TYR A 292 -6.03 -8.88 12.20
CA TYR A 292 -5.70 -7.58 11.60
C TYR A 292 -6.78 -6.50 11.83
N SER A 293 -7.42 -6.53 13.00
CA SER A 293 -8.31 -5.47 13.50
C SER A 293 -7.55 -4.49 14.40
N ALA A 294 -7.72 -3.18 14.20
CA ALA A 294 -6.97 -2.17 14.94
C ALA A 294 -7.40 -2.11 16.41
N SER A 295 -6.43 -1.96 17.30
CA SER A 295 -6.68 -1.64 18.69
C SER A 295 -6.88 -0.13 18.88
N VAL A 296 -7.66 0.26 19.89
CA VAL A 296 -7.80 1.69 20.25
C VAL A 296 -6.43 2.32 20.55
N SER A 297 -5.55 1.54 21.17
CA SER A 297 -4.18 1.93 21.50
C SER A 297 -3.32 2.29 20.28
N ASP A 298 -3.65 1.81 19.08
CA ASP A 298 -2.86 1.97 17.86
C ASP A 298 -2.90 3.41 17.34
N PHE A 299 -4.00 4.12 17.60
CA PHE A 299 -4.18 5.50 17.20
C PHE A 299 -3.44 6.52 18.08
N PHE A 300 -3.08 6.12 19.32
CA PHE A 300 -2.57 7.04 20.34
C PHE A 300 -1.15 6.75 20.81
N LEU A 301 -0.60 5.58 20.50
CA LEU A 301 0.77 5.23 20.87
C LEU A 301 1.73 5.53 19.72
N PRO A 302 2.86 6.24 19.98
CA PRO A 302 3.90 6.44 18.97
C PRO A 302 4.38 5.13 18.36
N ALA A 303 4.80 5.18 17.09
CA ALA A 303 5.37 4.02 16.43
C ALA A 303 6.57 3.47 17.20
N THR A 304 6.79 2.16 17.16
CA THR A 304 7.99 1.51 17.72
C THR A 304 9.28 2.00 17.07
N THR A 305 9.16 2.60 15.88
CA THR A 305 10.24 3.26 15.14
C THR A 305 10.50 4.71 15.56
N HIS A 306 9.66 5.32 16.41
CA HIS A 306 9.82 6.71 16.83
C HIS A 306 11.15 6.93 17.57
N PHE A 307 11.87 8.02 17.26
CA PHE A 307 13.24 8.25 17.75
C PHE A 307 13.37 8.31 19.29
N ALA A 308 12.47 9.01 19.97
CA ALA A 308 12.50 9.17 21.43
C ALA A 308 11.70 8.10 22.20
N TRP A 309 10.49 7.80 21.75
CA TRP A 309 9.53 6.98 22.51
C TRP A 309 9.41 5.53 22.02
N GLY A 310 9.90 5.21 20.82
CA GLY A 310 9.63 3.93 20.16
C GLY A 310 10.11 2.70 20.94
N GLY A 311 11.30 2.78 21.56
CA GLY A 311 11.83 1.68 22.39
C GLY A 311 10.99 1.42 23.64
N ARG A 312 10.53 2.48 24.33
CA ARG A 312 9.66 2.35 25.51
C ARG A 312 8.30 1.78 25.12
N VAL A 313 7.70 2.28 24.03
CA VAL A 313 6.41 1.77 23.54
C VAL A 313 6.52 0.29 23.20
N GLY A 314 7.55 -0.13 22.46
CA GLY A 314 7.75 -1.54 22.10
C GLY A 314 8.06 -2.46 23.28
N SER A 315 8.57 -1.93 24.39
CA SER A 315 8.81 -2.73 25.61
C SER A 315 7.58 -2.89 26.51
N ILE A 316 6.66 -1.92 26.49
CA ILE A 316 5.50 -1.88 27.40
C ILE A 316 4.24 -2.44 26.70
N PHE A 317 4.08 -2.15 25.41
CA PHE A 317 2.89 -2.50 24.63
C PHE A 317 3.22 -3.59 23.62
N ARG A 318 2.25 -4.47 23.37
CA ARG A 318 2.36 -5.48 22.31
C ARG A 318 2.21 -4.79 20.96
N ARG A 319 3.17 -5.09 20.09
CA ARG A 319 3.35 -4.49 18.77
C ARG A 319 3.84 -5.53 17.78
N ASP A 320 3.29 -6.73 17.88
CA ASP A 320 3.68 -7.87 17.06
C ASP A 320 3.27 -7.62 15.60
N LEU A 321 2.16 -6.88 15.41
CA LEU A 321 1.64 -6.46 14.10
C LEU A 321 2.14 -5.08 13.68
N TRP A 322 3.35 -4.67 14.09
CA TRP A 322 3.85 -3.29 13.93
C TRP A 322 3.72 -2.73 12.51
N ILE A 323 3.81 -3.55 11.45
CA ILE A 323 3.64 -3.09 10.07
C ILE A 323 2.24 -2.49 9.85
N GLU A 324 1.22 -3.19 10.31
CA GLU A 324 -0.18 -2.86 10.04
C GLU A 324 -0.83 -2.05 11.19
N SER A 325 -0.36 -2.23 12.44
CA SER A 325 -0.88 -1.56 13.65
C SER A 325 -0.24 -0.20 13.95
N THR A 326 0.69 0.27 13.12
CA THR A 326 1.31 1.60 13.25
C THR A 326 0.37 2.70 12.71
N LEU A 327 -0.65 3.05 13.51
CA LEU A 327 -1.73 3.98 13.16
C LEU A 327 -1.68 5.32 13.93
N TYR A 328 -0.53 5.63 14.54
CA TYR A 328 -0.37 6.80 15.41
C TYR A 328 -0.76 8.12 14.71
N LEU A 329 -1.70 8.84 15.33
CA LEU A 329 -2.27 10.07 14.76
C LEU A 329 -1.48 11.35 15.09
N GLY A 330 -0.56 11.28 16.05
CA GLY A 330 0.23 12.43 16.52
C GLY A 330 -0.53 13.30 17.52
N VAL A 331 0.07 13.51 18.69
CA VAL A 331 -0.52 14.39 19.71
C VAL A 331 -0.63 15.83 19.20
N ALA A 332 0.37 16.31 18.45
CA ALA A 332 0.37 17.66 17.91
C ALA A 332 -0.71 17.86 16.83
N ALA A 333 -0.87 16.88 15.95
CA ALA A 333 -1.89 16.91 14.91
C ALA A 333 -3.31 16.83 15.51
N LEU A 334 -3.53 15.94 16.48
CA LEU A 334 -4.80 15.85 17.22
C LEU A 334 -5.11 17.16 17.97
N ALA A 335 -4.13 17.75 18.66
CA ALA A 335 -4.31 19.02 19.35
C ALA A 335 -4.73 20.12 18.36
N LEU A 336 -4.08 20.23 17.21
CA LEU A 336 -4.45 21.19 16.16
C LEU A 336 -5.85 20.91 15.58
N PHE A 337 -6.21 19.63 15.40
CA PHE A 337 -7.56 19.23 14.98
C PHE A 337 -8.61 19.75 15.96
N PHE A 338 -8.45 19.51 17.27
CA PHE A 338 -9.36 19.98 18.31
C PHE A 338 -9.36 21.49 18.49
N VAL A 339 -8.22 22.16 18.34
CA VAL A 339 -8.12 23.63 18.27
C VAL A 339 -8.97 24.16 17.12
N GLY A 340 -8.95 23.49 15.96
CA GLY A 340 -9.79 23.82 14.82
C GLY A 340 -11.29 23.66 15.10
N LEU A 341 -11.66 22.62 15.86
CA LEU A 341 -13.04 22.30 16.20
C LEU A 341 -13.64 23.25 17.25
N THR A 342 -12.85 23.63 18.26
CA THR A 342 -13.26 24.45 19.42
C THR A 342 -13.20 25.95 19.15
N LEU A 343 -12.19 26.44 18.43
CA LEU A 343 -11.98 27.88 18.17
C LEU A 343 -12.92 28.44 17.08
N ARG A 344 -14.19 28.04 17.06
CA ARG A 344 -15.26 28.53 16.18
C ARG A 344 -15.39 30.05 16.33
N ARG A 345 -14.67 30.82 15.51
CA ARG A 345 -14.81 32.28 15.49
C ARG A 345 -16.12 32.62 14.77
N ARG A 346 -17.07 33.21 15.52
CA ARG A 346 -18.41 33.63 15.05
C ARG A 346 -19.22 32.44 14.47
N PRO A 347 -20.52 32.57 14.16
CA PRO A 347 -21.23 31.50 13.48
C PRO A 347 -20.55 31.34 12.12
N GLY A 348 -19.58 30.42 12.02
CA GLY A 348 -19.02 30.03 10.74
C GLY A 348 -20.21 29.63 9.88
N GLY A 349 -20.32 30.26 8.71
CA GLY A 349 -21.38 29.95 7.75
C GLY A 349 -21.47 28.45 7.54
N GLU A 350 -22.64 27.97 7.11
CA GLU A 350 -22.97 26.55 6.98
C GLU A 350 -21.84 25.68 6.39
N ARG A 351 -21.11 26.22 5.41
CA ARG A 351 -19.90 25.62 4.82
C ARG A 351 -18.87 25.12 5.84
N THR A 352 -18.55 25.90 6.87
CA THR A 352 -17.53 25.52 7.86
C THR A 352 -18.02 24.40 8.77
N ARG A 353 -19.32 24.41 9.13
CA ARG A 353 -19.94 23.36 9.94
C ARG A 353 -19.99 22.04 9.16
N TRP A 354 -20.36 22.13 7.89
CA TRP A 354 -20.41 20.99 6.99
C TRP A 354 -19.04 20.33 6.79
N LEU A 355 -17.99 21.13 6.58
CA LEU A 355 -16.63 20.60 6.43
C LEU A 355 -16.14 19.89 7.70
N TRP A 356 -16.40 20.47 8.88
CA TRP A 356 -16.06 19.81 10.14
C TRP A 356 -16.90 18.56 10.39
N PHE A 357 -18.16 18.54 9.95
CA PHE A 357 -18.98 17.32 10.00
C PHE A 357 -18.33 16.22 9.15
N LEU A 358 -17.99 16.48 7.89
CA LEU A 358 -17.34 15.48 7.04
C LEU A 358 -16.01 14.99 7.62
N LEU A 359 -15.17 15.89 8.12
CA LEU A 359 -13.87 15.50 8.70
C LEU A 359 -14.06 14.67 9.97
N SER A 360 -14.96 15.09 10.88
CA SER A 360 -15.19 14.36 12.13
C SER A 360 -15.87 13.01 11.88
N ALA A 361 -16.86 12.97 10.98
CA ALA A 361 -17.49 11.73 10.55
C ALA A 361 -16.48 10.81 9.85
N GLY A 362 -15.61 11.36 9.00
CA GLY A 362 -14.53 10.63 8.34
C GLY A 362 -13.56 10.00 9.34
N VAL A 363 -13.09 10.76 10.33
CA VAL A 363 -12.25 10.26 11.43
C VAL A 363 -12.94 9.13 12.18
N LEU A 364 -14.18 9.35 12.65
CA LEU A 364 -14.90 8.36 13.46
C LEU A 364 -15.21 7.09 12.66
N LEU A 365 -15.70 7.23 11.43
CA LEU A 365 -16.06 6.10 10.59
C LEU A 365 -14.83 5.29 10.17
N SER A 366 -13.76 5.94 9.74
CA SER A 366 -12.53 5.23 9.37
C SER A 366 -11.87 4.54 10.56
N ALA A 367 -11.86 5.17 11.74
CA ALA A 367 -11.35 4.54 12.95
C ALA A 367 -12.20 3.33 13.36
N LEU A 368 -13.54 3.45 13.30
CA LEU A 368 -14.45 2.35 13.59
C LEU A 368 -14.29 1.18 12.62
N LEU A 369 -14.12 1.46 11.32
CA LEU A 369 -13.87 0.43 10.31
C LEU A 369 -12.49 -0.21 10.46
N ALA A 370 -11.49 0.57 10.89
CA ALA A 370 -10.16 0.07 11.16
C ALA A 370 -10.13 -0.89 12.36
N MET A 371 -10.96 -0.64 13.36
CA MET A 371 -11.12 -1.53 14.52
C MET A 371 -11.78 -2.88 14.17
N GLY A 372 -12.26 -3.05 12.94
CA GLY A 372 -12.63 -4.36 12.40
C GLY A 372 -13.83 -5.00 13.09
N THR A 373 -13.72 -6.30 13.37
CA THR A 373 -14.84 -7.14 13.79
C THR A 373 -15.18 -7.06 15.27
N ASP A 374 -14.18 -6.81 16.11
CA ASP A 374 -14.30 -6.77 17.57
C ASP A 374 -13.33 -5.77 18.17
N LEU A 375 -13.67 -5.24 19.34
CA LEU A 375 -12.87 -4.22 20.00
C LEU A 375 -11.56 -4.83 20.49
N HIS A 376 -10.44 -4.24 20.10
CA HIS A 376 -9.11 -4.63 20.58
C HIS A 376 -8.48 -3.55 21.47
N TRP A 377 -7.74 -3.99 22.49
CA TRP A 377 -6.87 -3.18 23.33
C TRP A 377 -5.51 -3.86 23.42
N ASN A 378 -4.44 -3.15 23.02
CA ASN A 378 -3.08 -3.69 23.04
C ASN A 378 -2.94 -5.02 22.28
N GLU A 379 -3.49 -5.06 21.06
CA GLU A 379 -3.50 -6.21 20.14
C GLU A 379 -4.22 -7.45 20.70
N ARG A 380 -5.09 -7.27 21.69
CA ARG A 380 -5.92 -8.33 22.26
C ARG A 380 -7.39 -7.97 22.19
N PRO A 381 -8.29 -8.93 21.90
CA PRO A 381 -9.71 -8.68 21.94
C PRO A 381 -10.14 -8.34 23.37
N VAL A 382 -11.04 -7.37 23.49
CA VAL A 382 -11.70 -7.03 24.76
C VAL A 382 -12.80 -8.05 24.97
N GLU A 383 -12.55 -8.96 25.91
CA GLU A 383 -13.46 -10.03 26.30
C GLU A 383 -14.45 -9.56 27.36
N LEU A 384 -15.74 -9.81 27.13
CA LEU A 384 -16.82 -9.58 28.09
C LEU A 384 -17.17 -10.89 28.79
N PRO A 385 -17.20 -10.93 30.14
CA PRO A 385 -17.58 -12.13 30.87
C PRO A 385 -19.06 -12.47 30.59
N LEU A 386 -19.33 -13.74 30.34
CA LEU A 386 -20.69 -14.23 30.15
C LEU A 386 -21.35 -14.57 31.50
N PRO A 387 -22.66 -14.31 31.67
CA PRO A 387 -23.42 -14.87 32.78
C PRO A 387 -23.32 -16.40 32.79
N SER A 388 -23.24 -17.04 33.96
CA SER A 388 -23.01 -18.49 34.12
C SER A 388 -23.94 -19.36 33.27
N ALA A 389 -25.24 -19.03 33.22
CA ALA A 389 -26.23 -19.75 32.42
C ALA A 389 -25.95 -19.73 30.89
N LEU A 390 -25.35 -18.64 30.38
CA LEU A 390 -24.92 -18.52 28.99
C LEU A 390 -23.57 -19.19 28.77
N ALA A 391 -22.66 -19.08 29.74
CA ALA A 391 -21.34 -19.69 29.68
C ALA A 391 -21.40 -21.21 29.59
N GLU A 392 -22.29 -21.84 30.37
CA GLU A 392 -22.55 -23.28 30.33
C GLU A 392 -23.14 -23.72 28.98
N ARG A 393 -24.11 -22.96 28.45
CA ARG A 393 -24.75 -23.28 27.16
C ARG A 393 -23.83 -23.13 25.96
N LEU A 394 -22.93 -22.15 25.99
CA LEU A 394 -22.00 -21.86 24.89
C LEU A 394 -20.65 -22.56 25.05
N GLY A 395 -20.39 -23.19 26.20
CA GLY A 395 -19.11 -23.82 26.53
C GLY A 395 -17.95 -22.83 26.60
N ARG A 396 -18.21 -21.54 26.90
CA ARG A 396 -17.21 -20.46 26.90
C ARG A 396 -17.51 -19.43 27.98
N GLY A 397 -16.50 -18.98 28.72
CA GLY A 397 -16.66 -18.03 29.83
C GLY A 397 -16.76 -16.55 29.42
N SER A 398 -16.35 -16.20 28.20
CA SER A 398 -16.39 -14.83 27.69
C SER A 398 -16.67 -14.78 26.20
N LEU A 399 -17.07 -13.60 25.71
CA LEU A 399 -17.14 -13.29 24.29
C LEU A 399 -16.45 -11.95 23.98
N PRO A 400 -15.82 -11.82 22.79
CA PRO A 400 -15.27 -10.55 22.36
C PRO A 400 -16.39 -9.51 22.17
N LEU A 401 -16.12 -8.27 22.53
CA LEU A 401 -17.03 -7.16 22.26
C LEU A 401 -17.09 -6.89 20.74
N LEU A 402 -18.14 -7.38 20.10
CA LEU A 402 -18.34 -7.24 18.66
C LEU A 402 -18.57 -5.78 18.25
N LEU A 403 -18.00 -5.41 17.11
CA LEU A 403 -18.16 -4.12 16.44
C LEU A 403 -18.98 -4.28 15.16
N PRO A 404 -19.48 -3.17 14.57
CA PRO A 404 -20.20 -3.21 13.29
C PRO A 404 -19.45 -3.94 12.18
N GLY A 405 -18.11 -3.94 12.19
CA GLY A 405 -17.30 -4.65 11.19
C GLY A 405 -17.52 -6.16 11.17
N TYR A 406 -17.98 -6.79 12.27
CA TYR A 406 -18.37 -8.21 12.27
C TYR A 406 -19.56 -8.46 11.33
N PHE A 407 -20.56 -7.58 11.39
CA PHE A 407 -21.74 -7.66 10.52
C PHE A 407 -21.38 -7.31 9.08
N LEU A 408 -20.48 -6.33 8.87
CA LEU A 408 -19.98 -6.03 7.53
C LEU A 408 -19.26 -7.24 6.93
N PHE A 409 -18.38 -7.88 7.68
CA PHE A 409 -17.69 -9.10 7.26
C PHE A 409 -18.65 -10.23 6.91
N ARG A 410 -19.73 -10.41 7.68
CA ARG A 410 -20.68 -11.51 7.47
C ARG A 410 -21.64 -11.29 6.31
N PHE A 411 -22.06 -10.04 6.08
CA PHE A 411 -23.23 -9.73 5.25
C PHE A 411 -22.94 -8.81 4.06
N VAL A 412 -21.85 -8.05 4.05
CA VAL A 412 -21.53 -7.15 2.93
C VAL A 412 -20.67 -7.88 1.90
N PRO A 413 -21.11 -7.95 0.63
CA PRO A 413 -20.34 -8.57 -0.44
C PRO A 413 -18.92 -8.01 -0.53
N PHE A 414 -17.96 -8.89 -0.82
CA PHE A 414 -16.53 -8.58 -0.94
C PHE A 414 -15.82 -8.10 0.34
N TYR A 415 -16.54 -7.78 1.43
CA TYR A 415 -15.90 -7.35 2.68
C TYR A 415 -15.04 -8.47 3.26
N ALA A 416 -15.49 -9.73 3.15
CA ALA A 416 -14.73 -10.91 3.56
C ALA A 416 -13.45 -11.18 2.75
N LYS A 417 -13.22 -10.48 1.64
CA LYS A 417 -11.94 -10.56 0.89
C LYS A 417 -10.82 -9.79 1.60
N ILE A 418 -11.17 -8.81 2.44
CA ILE A 418 -10.21 -7.96 3.15
C ILE A 418 -9.87 -8.57 4.51
N ARG A 419 -8.62 -9.01 4.66
CA ARG A 419 -8.12 -9.45 5.98
C ARG A 419 -7.72 -8.27 6.88
N ALA A 420 -7.01 -7.29 6.32
CA ALA A 420 -6.40 -6.20 7.08
C ALA A 420 -7.31 -4.97 7.17
N THR A 421 -8.34 -5.04 8.00
CA THR A 421 -9.28 -3.92 8.22
C THR A 421 -8.59 -2.71 8.87
N MET A 422 -7.57 -2.93 9.71
CA MET A 422 -6.77 -1.87 10.35
C MET A 422 -6.20 -0.82 9.38
N ARG A 423 -5.99 -1.17 8.10
CA ARG A 423 -5.55 -0.22 7.07
C ARG A 423 -6.54 0.92 6.82
N PHE A 424 -7.81 0.80 7.22
CA PHE A 424 -8.73 1.94 7.25
C PHE A 424 -8.21 3.10 8.13
N GLY A 425 -7.31 2.83 9.09
CA GLY A 425 -6.71 3.84 9.96
C GLY A 425 -5.87 4.87 9.22
N LEU A 426 -5.38 4.56 8.01
CA LEU A 426 -4.73 5.53 7.11
C LEU A 426 -5.66 6.72 6.82
N PHE A 427 -6.95 6.47 6.59
CA PHE A 427 -7.93 7.52 6.33
C PHE A 427 -8.19 8.38 7.57
N THR A 428 -8.15 7.77 8.76
CA THR A 428 -8.20 8.51 10.03
C THR A 428 -7.04 9.50 10.11
N GLY A 429 -5.82 9.04 9.84
CA GLY A 429 -4.62 9.89 9.77
C GLY A 429 -4.75 11.02 8.75
N LEU A 430 -5.27 10.74 7.55
CA LEU A 430 -5.51 11.75 6.52
C LEU A 430 -6.50 12.83 6.97
N PHE A 431 -7.66 12.44 7.51
CA PHE A 431 -8.67 13.42 7.94
C PHE A 431 -8.21 14.22 9.18
N VAL A 432 -7.44 13.60 10.08
CA VAL A 432 -6.78 14.32 11.19
C VAL A 432 -5.77 15.33 10.64
N ALA A 433 -4.93 14.95 9.68
CA ALA A 433 -3.97 15.87 9.05
C ALA A 433 -4.67 17.10 8.44
N VAL A 434 -5.75 16.87 7.69
CA VAL A 434 -6.55 17.92 7.07
C VAL A 434 -7.16 18.84 8.14
N GLY A 435 -7.82 18.26 9.15
CA GLY A 435 -8.40 19.05 10.25
C GLY A 435 -7.36 19.81 11.06
N ALA A 436 -6.17 19.25 11.26
CA ALA A 436 -5.03 19.93 11.88
C ALA A 436 -4.58 21.15 11.06
N GLY A 437 -4.52 21.01 9.73
CA GLY A 437 -4.29 22.14 8.82
C GLY A 437 -5.34 23.24 8.97
N LEU A 438 -6.63 22.88 9.02
CA LEU A 438 -7.72 23.82 9.31
C LEU A 438 -7.59 24.50 10.68
N GLY A 439 -7.10 23.78 11.69
CA GLY A 439 -6.79 24.32 13.01
C GLY A 439 -5.64 25.31 12.98
N ALA A 440 -4.55 24.97 12.30
CA ALA A 440 -3.40 25.83 12.12
C ALA A 440 -3.73 27.11 11.33
N ALA A 441 -4.59 27.02 10.30
CA ALA A 441 -5.08 28.21 9.59
C ALA A 441 -5.73 29.22 10.54
N ARG A 442 -6.52 28.73 11.51
CA ARG A 442 -7.17 29.59 12.52
C ARG A 442 -6.16 30.19 13.49
N LEU A 443 -5.23 29.39 13.98
CA LEU A 443 -4.23 29.84 14.96
C LEU A 443 -3.30 30.90 14.34
N LEU A 444 -2.80 30.64 13.12
CA LEU A 444 -1.97 31.56 12.36
C LEU A 444 -2.73 32.85 12.00
N GLY A 445 -4.02 32.74 11.64
CA GLY A 445 -4.87 33.91 11.33
C GLY A 445 -5.20 34.80 12.52
N ARG A 446 -5.04 34.31 13.77
CA ARG A 446 -5.23 35.11 15.00
C ARG A 446 -3.94 35.75 15.51
N THR A 447 -2.80 35.20 15.13
CA THR A 447 -1.50 35.63 15.64
C THR A 447 -1.08 36.93 14.97
N ARG A 448 -0.45 37.85 15.72
CA ARG A 448 0.10 39.07 15.13
C ARG A 448 1.07 38.71 14.01
N ARG A 449 1.02 39.44 12.89
CA ARG A 449 1.80 39.15 11.67
C ARG A 449 3.30 38.94 11.95
N ARG A 450 3.88 39.67 12.93
CA ARG A 450 5.29 39.54 13.34
C ARG A 450 5.66 38.17 13.96
N TYR A 451 4.75 37.50 14.63
CA TYR A 451 4.99 36.19 15.25
C TYR A 451 4.49 35.01 14.40
N GLY A 452 3.72 35.27 13.34
CA GLY A 452 3.08 34.23 12.55
C GLY A 452 4.06 33.30 11.82
N THR A 453 5.27 33.76 11.49
CA THR A 453 6.31 32.89 10.90
C THR A 453 6.96 31.99 11.95
N ALA A 454 7.32 32.54 13.12
CA ALA A 454 7.89 31.75 14.22
C ALA A 454 6.91 30.68 14.70
N LEU A 455 5.63 31.03 14.87
CA LEU A 455 4.59 30.06 15.21
C LEU A 455 4.46 28.97 14.14
N PHE A 456 4.44 29.34 12.85
CA PHE A 456 4.35 28.36 11.76
C PHE A 456 5.53 27.39 11.77
N LEU A 457 6.76 27.88 11.91
CA LEU A 457 7.96 27.05 11.99
C LEU A 457 7.94 26.16 13.25
N GLY A 458 7.50 26.69 14.39
CA GLY A 458 7.32 25.92 15.61
C GLY A 458 6.29 24.79 15.45
N LEU A 459 5.15 25.03 14.80
CA LEU A 459 4.16 24.01 14.51
C LEU A 459 4.71 22.92 13.58
N ILE A 460 5.46 23.29 12.55
CA ILE A 460 6.12 22.34 11.65
C ILE A 460 7.10 21.48 12.43
N LEU A 461 7.97 22.10 13.23
CA LEU A 461 8.97 21.39 14.02
C LEU A 461 8.31 20.39 14.98
N ILE A 462 7.28 20.82 15.73
CA ILE A 462 6.58 19.94 16.67
C ILE A 462 5.93 18.78 15.92
N CYS A 463 5.21 19.02 14.81
CA CYS A 463 4.57 17.94 14.05
C CYS A 463 5.59 16.97 13.42
N VAL A 464 6.73 17.47 12.95
CA VAL A 464 7.80 16.60 12.42
C VAL A 464 8.38 15.75 13.55
N LEU A 465 8.71 16.34 14.69
CA LEU A 465 9.29 15.64 15.84
C LEU A 465 8.33 14.59 16.42
N ASP A 466 7.02 14.86 16.42
CA ASP A 466 5.98 13.96 16.91
C ASP A 466 5.91 12.63 16.13
N PHE A 467 6.34 12.64 14.86
CA PHE A 467 6.39 11.45 14.02
C PHE A 467 7.80 10.97 13.71
N TYR A 468 8.84 11.65 14.21
CA TYR A 468 10.17 11.49 13.66
C TYR A 468 10.74 10.10 13.98
N PRO A 469 11.21 9.36 12.98
CA PRO A 469 11.72 8.02 13.22
C PRO A 469 13.20 8.00 13.59
N LYS A 470 13.62 6.97 14.33
CA LYS A 470 15.03 6.62 14.46
C LYS A 470 15.60 6.26 13.09
N SER A 471 16.91 6.44 12.92
CA SER A 471 17.58 5.91 11.73
C SER A 471 17.56 4.39 11.75
N PHE A 472 17.38 3.76 10.59
CA PHE A 472 17.42 2.30 10.48
C PHE A 472 18.84 1.87 10.09
N PRO A 473 19.54 1.14 10.98
CA PRO A 473 20.87 0.63 10.65
C PRO A 473 20.79 -0.57 9.72
N GLU A 474 19.71 -1.35 9.79
CA GLU A 474 19.50 -2.54 8.98
C GLU A 474 19.24 -2.15 7.52
N ARG A 475 20.05 -2.72 6.64
CA ARG A 475 19.98 -2.56 5.20
C ARG A 475 20.18 -3.94 4.60
N ALA A 476 19.41 -4.24 3.56
CA ALA A 476 19.65 -5.41 2.74
C ALA A 476 20.24 -4.96 1.41
N GLU A 477 21.36 -5.56 1.06
CA GLU A 477 21.93 -5.42 -0.27
C GLU A 477 21.07 -6.20 -1.26
N ILE A 478 20.79 -5.60 -2.41
CA ILE A 478 20.07 -6.25 -3.50
C ILE A 478 21.10 -6.60 -4.57
N ALA A 479 21.68 -7.79 -4.43
CA ALA A 479 22.70 -8.31 -5.31
C ALA A 479 22.42 -9.76 -5.69
N PRO A 480 22.84 -10.20 -6.90
CA PRO A 480 22.77 -11.60 -7.28
C PRO A 480 23.72 -12.45 -6.44
N ARG A 481 23.35 -13.70 -6.16
CA ARG A 481 24.25 -14.68 -5.53
C ARG A 481 25.22 -15.25 -6.55
N PRO A 482 26.35 -15.84 -6.12
CA PRO A 482 27.30 -16.49 -7.04
C PRO A 482 26.64 -17.54 -7.94
N VAL A 483 25.73 -18.35 -7.40
CA VAL A 483 24.95 -19.32 -8.19
C VAL A 483 24.07 -18.68 -9.26
N ASP A 484 23.49 -17.51 -8.99
CA ASP A 484 22.62 -16.82 -9.94
C ASP A 484 23.45 -16.28 -11.12
N LEU A 485 24.68 -15.83 -10.85
CA LEU A 485 25.65 -15.41 -11.89
C LEU A 485 26.20 -16.60 -12.68
N TRP A 486 26.49 -17.72 -12.01
CA TRP A 486 26.92 -18.95 -12.68
C TRP A 486 25.83 -19.46 -13.63
N LEU A 487 24.58 -19.58 -13.16
CA LEU A 487 23.43 -19.98 -14.00
C LEU A 487 23.20 -19.05 -15.20
N ALA A 488 23.52 -17.77 -15.08
CA ALA A 488 23.43 -16.81 -16.18
C ALA A 488 24.47 -17.09 -17.30
N GLY A 489 25.62 -17.66 -16.94
CA GLY A 489 26.68 -18.04 -17.87
C GLY A 489 26.51 -19.43 -18.50
N GLU A 490 25.70 -20.30 -17.89
CA GLU A 490 25.48 -21.66 -18.38
C GLU A 490 24.62 -21.69 -19.66
N ALA A 491 25.10 -22.40 -20.69
CA ALA A 491 24.41 -22.54 -21.96
C ALA A 491 23.25 -23.55 -21.93
N GLY A 492 23.25 -24.50 -20.97
CA GLY A 492 22.29 -25.60 -20.94
C GLY A 492 20.83 -25.15 -20.78
N GLU A 493 19.91 -25.80 -21.50
CA GLU A 493 18.48 -25.56 -21.40
C GLU A 493 17.90 -26.27 -20.17
N GLY A 494 16.91 -25.66 -19.51
CA GLY A 494 16.23 -26.29 -18.37
C GLY A 494 15.72 -25.30 -17.34
N ALA A 495 14.64 -25.69 -16.66
CA ALA A 495 14.08 -24.95 -15.56
C ALA A 495 14.90 -25.14 -14.27
N VAL A 496 14.89 -24.12 -13.43
CA VAL A 496 15.47 -24.12 -12.09
C VAL A 496 14.42 -24.56 -11.09
N MET A 497 14.82 -25.40 -10.14
CA MET A 497 14.03 -25.78 -8.98
C MET A 497 14.90 -25.71 -7.72
N ARG A 498 14.38 -25.13 -6.64
CA ARG A 498 15.08 -25.07 -5.34
C ARG A 498 14.71 -26.25 -4.45
N LEU A 499 15.61 -26.63 -3.57
CA LEU A 499 15.43 -27.65 -2.55
C LEU A 499 15.89 -27.11 -1.19
N PRO A 500 15.10 -27.30 -0.11
CA PRO A 500 13.80 -27.98 -0.06
C PRO A 500 12.71 -27.33 -0.94
N PHE A 501 11.76 -28.13 -1.43
CA PHE A 501 10.79 -27.66 -2.44
C PHE A 501 9.92 -26.50 -1.93
N ALA A 502 9.75 -26.35 -0.61
CA ALA A 502 9.08 -25.22 0.02
C ALA A 502 9.68 -23.85 -0.38
N LEU A 503 10.97 -23.80 -0.73
CA LEU A 503 11.66 -22.58 -1.17
C LEU A 503 11.31 -22.13 -2.60
N ASN A 504 10.43 -22.86 -3.30
CA ASN A 504 9.94 -22.47 -4.63
C ASN A 504 8.76 -21.49 -4.60
N ASP A 505 8.20 -21.21 -3.42
CA ASP A 505 7.22 -20.12 -3.21
C ASP A 505 7.90 -18.85 -2.61
N ASP A 506 9.19 -18.67 -2.90
CA ASP A 506 10.02 -17.62 -2.33
C ASP A 506 10.23 -16.44 -3.31
N GLN A 507 10.24 -15.23 -2.74
CA GLN A 507 10.37 -14.00 -3.51
C GLN A 507 11.79 -13.80 -4.05
N ALA A 508 12.82 -14.22 -3.30
CA ALA A 508 14.21 -14.05 -3.74
C ALA A 508 14.54 -14.95 -4.94
N ALA A 509 14.00 -16.18 -4.97
CA ALA A 509 14.10 -17.05 -6.13
C ALA A 509 13.42 -16.46 -7.38
N THR A 510 12.25 -15.84 -7.19
CA THR A 510 11.58 -15.12 -8.29
C THR A 510 12.46 -13.98 -8.81
N TYR A 511 13.08 -13.20 -7.92
CA TYR A 511 14.02 -12.14 -8.30
C TYR A 511 15.22 -12.65 -9.11
N ALA A 512 15.81 -13.78 -8.72
CA ALA A 512 16.96 -14.39 -9.40
C ALA A 512 16.71 -14.65 -10.89
N THR A 513 15.45 -14.86 -11.30
CA THR A 513 15.09 -15.04 -12.73
C THR A 513 15.41 -13.84 -13.62
N LEU A 514 15.51 -12.63 -13.07
CA LEU A 514 15.99 -11.46 -13.83
C LEU A 514 17.48 -11.53 -14.14
N ILE A 515 18.24 -12.25 -13.32
CA ILE A 515 19.68 -12.41 -13.42
C ILE A 515 20.01 -13.55 -14.37
N HIS A 516 19.58 -14.78 -14.04
CA HIS A 516 19.96 -15.97 -14.80
C HIS A 516 19.09 -16.22 -16.05
N GLY A 517 17.91 -15.61 -16.15
CA GLY A 517 17.04 -15.71 -17.33
C GLY A 517 16.46 -17.10 -17.64
N LYS A 518 16.72 -18.10 -16.79
CA LYS A 518 16.18 -19.46 -16.89
C LYS A 518 14.73 -19.54 -16.37
N PRO A 519 13.89 -20.44 -16.92
CA PRO A 519 12.59 -20.74 -16.34
C PRO A 519 12.71 -21.24 -14.90
N PHE A 520 11.68 -20.99 -14.10
CA PHE A 520 11.59 -21.38 -12.70
C PHE A 520 10.29 -22.14 -12.46
N VAL A 521 10.40 -23.33 -11.87
CA VAL A 521 9.23 -24.18 -11.54
C VAL A 521 8.34 -23.51 -10.49
N GLY A 522 8.92 -22.64 -9.68
CA GLY A 522 8.24 -21.85 -8.65
C GLY A 522 7.81 -20.46 -9.11
N GLY A 523 7.50 -19.62 -8.11
CA GLY A 523 7.12 -18.22 -8.28
C GLY A 523 6.59 -17.67 -6.95
N PHE A 524 6.27 -16.38 -6.90
CA PHE A 524 5.68 -15.79 -5.70
C PHE A 524 4.16 -15.93 -5.69
N PHE A 525 3.66 -17.08 -5.24
CA PHE A 525 2.24 -17.41 -5.31
C PHE A 525 1.39 -16.81 -4.19
N ASN A 526 1.99 -16.03 -3.27
CA ASN A 526 1.29 -15.35 -2.20
C ASN A 526 0.38 -16.31 -1.41
N ALA A 527 -0.81 -15.87 -1.01
CA ALA A 527 -1.82 -16.72 -0.37
C ALA A 527 -2.59 -17.62 -1.36
N PHE A 528 -2.23 -17.64 -2.65
CA PHE A 528 -3.02 -18.28 -3.71
C PHE A 528 -2.14 -19.15 -4.63
N PRO A 529 -1.62 -20.30 -4.12
CA PRO A 529 -0.82 -21.23 -4.91
C PRO A 529 -1.55 -21.68 -6.18
N THR A 530 -0.82 -21.80 -7.29
CA THR A 530 -1.38 -22.23 -8.58
C THR A 530 -1.85 -23.69 -8.53
N ALA A 531 -2.72 -24.08 -9.46
CA ALA A 531 -3.17 -25.47 -9.56
C ALA A 531 -2.00 -26.44 -9.80
N GLN A 532 -1.03 -26.05 -10.64
CA GLN A 532 0.19 -26.82 -10.87
C GLN A 532 0.98 -26.98 -9.57
N TYR A 533 1.30 -25.87 -8.90
CA TYR A 533 2.11 -25.90 -7.67
C TYR A 533 1.50 -26.81 -6.60
N ARG A 534 0.17 -26.70 -6.39
CA ARG A 534 -0.56 -27.59 -5.44
C ARG A 534 -0.47 -29.07 -5.82
N LYS A 535 -0.48 -29.38 -7.11
CA LYS A 535 -0.43 -30.76 -7.62
C LYS A 535 0.97 -31.36 -7.48
N ILE A 536 2.01 -30.61 -7.81
CA ILE A 536 3.39 -31.13 -7.86
C ILE A 536 4.07 -31.14 -6.49
N ARG A 537 3.67 -30.24 -5.58
CA ARG A 537 4.32 -30.04 -4.28
C ARG A 537 4.47 -31.33 -3.44
N PRO A 538 3.41 -32.14 -3.21
CA PRO A 538 3.53 -33.35 -2.39
C PRO A 538 4.51 -34.37 -2.96
N VAL A 539 4.67 -34.42 -4.28
CA VAL A 539 5.62 -35.32 -4.94
C VAL A 539 7.04 -34.75 -4.84
N MET A 540 7.22 -33.46 -5.15
CA MET A 540 8.54 -32.81 -5.11
C MET A 540 9.16 -32.72 -3.72
N GLU A 541 8.33 -32.66 -2.66
CA GLU A 541 8.81 -32.73 -1.26
C GLU A 541 9.46 -34.09 -0.93
N THR A 542 9.28 -35.12 -1.75
CA THR A 542 9.91 -36.45 -1.58
C THR A 542 11.27 -36.59 -2.29
N PHE A 543 11.79 -35.52 -2.89
CA PHE A 543 13.09 -35.54 -3.57
C PHE A 543 14.21 -36.05 -2.63
N PRO A 544 15.13 -36.92 -3.10
CA PRO A 544 15.31 -37.44 -4.47
C PRO A 544 14.63 -38.80 -4.70
N SER A 545 13.30 -38.92 -4.54
CA SER A 545 12.57 -40.13 -4.96
C SER A 545 12.54 -40.30 -6.49
N MET A 546 12.35 -41.53 -6.97
CA MET A 546 12.21 -41.81 -8.40
C MET A 546 11.02 -41.06 -9.01
N GLU A 547 9.92 -40.97 -8.27
CA GLU A 547 8.71 -40.25 -8.66
C GLU A 547 8.99 -38.74 -8.81
N ALA A 548 9.73 -38.15 -7.86
CA ALA A 548 10.11 -36.73 -7.93
C ALA A 548 11.05 -36.45 -9.09
N LEU A 549 12.03 -37.34 -9.35
CA LEU A 549 12.96 -37.19 -10.47
C LEU A 549 12.26 -37.34 -11.82
N GLN A 550 11.36 -38.31 -11.96
CA GLN A 550 10.56 -38.46 -13.18
C GLN A 550 9.70 -37.22 -13.43
N LEU A 551 9.00 -36.73 -12.40
CA LEU A 551 8.20 -35.51 -12.51
C LEU A 551 9.07 -34.29 -12.83
N ALA A 552 10.28 -34.20 -12.28
CA ALA A 552 11.22 -33.12 -12.58
C ALA A 552 11.66 -33.16 -14.06
N LYS A 553 11.91 -34.34 -14.63
CA LYS A 553 12.16 -34.51 -16.07
C LYS A 553 10.95 -34.08 -16.91
N GLU A 554 9.74 -34.48 -16.52
CA GLU A 554 8.49 -34.09 -17.21
C GLU A 554 8.25 -32.57 -17.21
N LEU A 555 8.63 -31.89 -16.13
CA LEU A 555 8.56 -30.43 -16.01
C LEU A 555 9.73 -29.70 -16.69
N GLY A 556 10.71 -30.42 -17.25
CA GLY A 556 11.89 -29.86 -17.89
C GLY A 556 12.87 -29.21 -16.91
N VAL A 557 12.99 -29.72 -15.68
CA VAL A 557 13.97 -29.24 -14.70
C VAL A 557 15.36 -29.69 -15.11
N GLY A 558 16.26 -28.73 -15.32
CA GLY A 558 17.67 -28.98 -15.61
C GLY A 558 18.59 -28.72 -14.41
N TYR A 559 18.17 -27.83 -13.50
CA TYR A 559 19.01 -27.36 -12.40
C TYR A 559 18.27 -27.46 -11.07
N PHE A 560 18.81 -28.30 -10.18
CA PHE A 560 18.37 -28.42 -8.79
C PHE A 560 19.31 -27.60 -7.92
N ILE A 561 18.83 -26.50 -7.32
CA ILE A 561 19.60 -25.70 -6.36
C ILE A 561 19.29 -26.19 -4.96
N LEU A 562 20.29 -26.78 -4.31
CA LEU A 562 20.21 -27.29 -2.94
C LEU A 562 20.79 -26.24 -1.99
N GLU A 563 19.95 -25.70 -1.11
CA GLU A 563 20.32 -24.64 -0.18
C GLU A 563 20.95 -25.23 1.09
N ARG A 564 22.15 -24.76 1.45
CA ARG A 564 22.95 -25.22 2.60
C ARG A 564 22.88 -24.23 3.76
N ASP A 565 21.72 -23.62 3.95
CA ASP A 565 21.52 -22.65 5.03
C ASP A 565 21.36 -23.37 6.38
N ASP A 566 22.29 -23.10 7.30
CA ASP A 566 22.28 -23.63 8.67
C ASP A 566 21.03 -23.19 9.46
N ALA A 567 20.35 -22.14 9.03
CA ALA A 567 19.09 -21.66 9.61
C ALA A 567 17.86 -22.48 9.19
N LEU A 568 17.98 -23.39 8.20
CA LEU A 568 16.87 -24.26 7.81
C LEU A 568 16.51 -25.23 8.95
N PRO A 569 15.23 -25.59 9.11
CA PRO A 569 14.79 -26.63 10.03
C PRO A 569 15.61 -27.91 9.87
N GLU A 570 15.82 -28.66 10.96
CA GLU A 570 16.64 -29.89 10.93
C GLU A 570 16.15 -30.92 9.90
N ALA A 571 14.83 -31.06 9.73
CA ALA A 571 14.23 -31.93 8.73
C ALA A 571 14.58 -31.50 7.29
N GLU A 572 14.62 -30.18 7.04
CA GLU A 572 14.96 -29.60 5.73
C GLU A 572 16.45 -29.76 5.43
N ARG A 573 17.32 -29.57 6.43
CA ARG A 573 18.76 -29.85 6.31
C ARG A 573 19.04 -31.32 6.04
N ALA A 574 18.32 -32.22 6.71
CA ALA A 574 18.43 -33.66 6.46
C ALA A 574 17.98 -34.02 5.03
N ALA A 575 16.92 -33.41 4.52
CA ALA A 575 16.48 -33.61 3.14
C ALA A 575 17.54 -33.16 2.12
N VAL A 576 18.17 -32.00 2.35
CA VAL A 576 19.29 -31.53 1.52
C VAL A 576 20.48 -32.49 1.57
N GLN A 577 20.84 -32.99 2.75
CA GLN A 577 21.94 -33.97 2.88
C GLN A 577 21.68 -35.24 2.07
N VAL A 578 20.48 -35.82 2.17
CA VAL A 578 20.07 -37.00 1.38
C VAL A 578 20.14 -36.69 -0.13
N ALA A 579 19.73 -35.49 -0.52
CA ALA A 579 19.75 -35.02 -1.90
C ALA A 579 21.16 -34.71 -2.47
N THR A 580 22.18 -34.62 -1.61
CA THR A 580 23.60 -34.41 -1.98
C THR A 580 24.49 -35.65 -1.84
N GLY A 581 23.97 -36.76 -1.32
CA GLY A 581 24.77 -37.97 -1.02
C GLY A 581 24.81 -38.99 -2.16
N GLU A 582 25.48 -40.13 -1.93
CA GLU A 582 25.65 -41.24 -2.88
C GLU A 582 24.33 -41.71 -3.52
N ARG A 583 23.21 -41.57 -2.79
CA ARG A 583 21.88 -41.91 -3.30
C ARG A 583 21.46 -41.04 -4.48
N ALA A 584 21.78 -39.75 -4.51
CA ALA A 584 21.44 -38.88 -5.62
C ALA A 584 22.29 -39.21 -6.87
N GLU A 585 23.58 -39.49 -6.66
CA GLU A 585 24.49 -39.93 -7.72
C GLU A 585 24.07 -41.27 -8.33
N ALA A 586 23.66 -42.23 -7.49
CA ALA A 586 23.11 -43.52 -7.94
C ALA A 586 21.80 -43.39 -8.75
N LEU A 587 21.12 -42.25 -8.67
CA LEU A 587 19.89 -41.94 -9.40
C LEU A 587 20.13 -41.08 -10.65
N GLY A 588 21.40 -40.91 -11.06
CA GLY A 588 21.77 -40.22 -12.30
C GLY A 588 21.83 -38.70 -12.16
N LEU A 589 22.03 -38.16 -10.96
CA LEU A 589 22.30 -36.74 -10.75
C LEU A 589 23.81 -36.49 -10.61
N ILE A 590 24.30 -35.47 -11.31
CA ILE A 590 25.68 -35.01 -11.23
C ILE A 590 25.76 -33.61 -10.63
N ARG A 591 26.85 -33.34 -9.92
CA ARG A 591 27.13 -32.01 -9.38
C ARG A 591 27.67 -31.10 -10.48
N LEU A 592 26.97 -30.00 -10.73
CA LEU A 592 27.34 -29.01 -11.74
C LEU A 592 28.09 -27.81 -11.14
N TYR A 593 27.68 -27.38 -9.95
CA TYR A 593 28.25 -26.21 -9.27
C TYR A 593 28.19 -26.36 -7.75
N GLN A 594 29.09 -25.69 -7.05
CA GLN A 594 29.08 -25.60 -5.60
C GLN A 594 29.76 -24.32 -5.14
N ASP A 595 29.13 -23.63 -4.19
CA ASP A 595 29.76 -22.59 -3.38
C ASP A 595 29.57 -22.87 -1.87
N ALA A 596 29.75 -21.84 -1.04
CA ALA A 596 29.60 -21.96 0.40
C ALA A 596 28.14 -22.25 0.82
N ASP A 597 27.18 -21.67 0.11
CA ASP A 597 25.77 -21.60 0.51
C ASP A 597 24.89 -22.56 -0.29
N VAL A 598 25.30 -22.97 -1.50
CA VAL A 598 24.50 -23.84 -2.36
C VAL A 598 25.30 -24.90 -3.10
N ILE A 599 24.61 -25.99 -3.47
CA ILE A 599 25.08 -26.99 -4.44
C ILE A 599 24.06 -27.02 -5.58
N VAL A 600 24.53 -27.02 -6.83
CA VAL A 600 23.67 -27.26 -7.99
C VAL A 600 23.91 -28.65 -8.52
N MET A 601 22.83 -29.42 -8.63
CA MET A 601 22.81 -30.73 -9.28
C MET A 601 22.06 -30.63 -10.61
N GLY A 602 22.38 -31.49 -11.56
CA GLY A 602 21.65 -31.68 -12.81
C GLY A 602 21.57 -33.15 -13.18
N PHE A 603 20.77 -33.48 -14.19
CA PHE A 603 20.76 -34.84 -14.73
C PHE A 603 22.07 -35.10 -15.49
N GLN A 604 22.59 -36.32 -15.37
CA GLN A 604 23.64 -36.79 -16.27
C GLN A 604 23.08 -36.82 -17.69
N GLU A 605 23.74 -36.18 -18.64
CA GLU A 605 23.37 -36.28 -20.06
C GLU A 605 23.60 -37.74 -20.52
N ASP A 606 22.58 -38.34 -21.13
CA ASP A 606 22.73 -39.62 -21.82
C ASP A 606 23.56 -39.34 -23.10
N GLU A 607 24.76 -39.91 -23.20
CA GLU A 607 25.64 -39.81 -24.39
C GLU A 607 24.98 -40.28 -25.69
#